data_AF-A0A939UQD7-F1
#
_entry.id   AF-A0A939UQD7-F1
#
_cell.length_a   1.000
_cell.length_b   1.000
_cell.length_c   1.000
_cell.angle_alpha   90.00
_cell.angle_beta   90.00
_cell.angle_gamma   90.00
#
_symmetry.space_group_name_H-M   'P 1'
#
loop_
_entity.id
_entity.type
_entity.pdbx_description
1 polymer ?
#
loop_
_entity_poly.entity_id
_entity_poly.type
_entity_poly.pdbx_seq_one_letter_code
_entity_poly.pdbx_strand_id
1 'polypeptide(L)'
;MKDNTGAAARAIASLVAERGGAAYYVGGCVRDRLLGREPKDTDIELHGIDRETAGSLLSQVGPAVKAGKGFEIFTLPGEGLDVSLPLSPDAGPRAAAARRDFTVN
;
A
#
# COMPACT_ATOMS: atom_id res chain seq x y z
N MET A 1 3.43 6.53 19.21
CA MET A 1 4.64 5.89 18.61
C MET A 1 4.81 6.54 17.25
N LYS A 2 6.02 6.99 16.91
CA LYS A 2 6.26 8.16 16.02
C LYS A 2 5.58 8.07 14.64
N ASP A 3 5.06 9.21 14.18
CA ASP A 3 4.38 9.53 12.90
C ASP A 3 5.18 9.23 11.60
N ASN A 4 6.02 8.19 11.57
CA ASN A 4 6.86 7.86 10.40
C ASN A 4 6.04 7.24 9.25
N THR A 5 5.00 6.47 9.60
CA THR A 5 4.11 5.77 8.64
C THR A 5 3.50 6.71 7.61
N GLY A 6 3.01 7.87 8.04
CA GLY A 6 2.43 8.87 7.14
C GLY A 6 3.48 9.53 6.23
N ALA A 7 4.70 9.72 6.73
CA ALA A 7 5.80 10.27 5.94
C ALA A 7 6.29 9.27 4.88
N ALA A 8 6.49 8.01 5.27
CA ALA A 8 6.86 6.92 4.38
C ALA A 8 5.79 6.68 3.29
N ALA A 9 4.50 6.67 3.67
CA ALA A 9 3.41 6.52 2.70
C ALA A 9 3.39 7.66 1.66
N ARG A 10 3.64 8.90 2.09
CA ARG A 10 3.78 10.04 1.16
C ARG A 10 5.02 9.93 0.27
N ALA A 11 6.15 9.47 0.81
CA ALA A 11 7.37 9.26 0.02
C ALA A 11 7.15 8.19 -1.06
N ILE A 12 6.52 7.06 -0.71
CA ILE A 12 6.14 6.01 -1.65
C ILE A 12 5.20 6.57 -2.71
N ALA A 13 4.15 7.31 -2.31
CA ALA A 13 3.21 7.90 -3.26
C ALA A 13 3.89 8.82 -4.27
N SER A 14 4.84 9.66 -3.84
CA SER A 14 5.62 10.52 -4.75
C SER A 14 6.47 9.70 -5.72
N LEU A 15 7.22 8.72 -5.23
CA LEU A 15 8.06 7.85 -6.06
C LEU A 15 7.26 7.07 -7.10
N VAL A 16 6.07 6.61 -6.72
CA VAL A 16 5.16 5.88 -7.62
C VAL A 16 4.55 6.83 -8.65
N ALA A 17 4.17 8.05 -8.26
CA ALA A 17 3.65 9.07 -9.16
C ALA A 17 4.69 9.50 -10.22
N GLU A 18 5.97 9.58 -9.86
CA GLU A 18 7.07 9.85 -10.81
C GLU A 18 7.21 8.76 -11.90
N ARG A 19 6.67 7.56 -11.66
CA ARG A 19 6.61 6.46 -12.63
C ARG A 19 5.26 6.35 -13.35
N GLY A 20 4.36 7.31 -13.15
CA GLY A 20 3.02 7.30 -13.75
C GLY A 20 2.00 6.42 -13.01
N GLY A 21 2.35 5.92 -11.82
CA GLY A 21 1.46 5.13 -10.97
C GLY A 21 0.71 5.97 -9.93
N ALA A 22 0.00 5.28 -9.04
CA ALA A 22 -0.64 5.88 -7.87
C ALA A 22 -0.57 4.95 -6.65
N ALA A 23 -0.59 5.52 -5.45
CA ALA A 23 -0.69 4.80 -4.19
C ALA A 23 -1.98 5.18 -3.45
N TYR A 24 -2.70 4.19 -2.93
CA TYR A 24 -3.95 4.40 -2.20
C TYR A 24 -3.88 3.77 -0.82
N TYR A 25 -4.35 4.46 0.22
CA TYR A 25 -4.71 3.79 1.47
C TYR A 25 -5.90 2.85 1.20
N VAL A 26 -5.82 1.64 1.73
CA VAL A 26 -6.86 0.62 1.53
C VAL A 26 -7.18 -0.08 2.85
N GLY A 27 -8.32 -0.77 2.92
CA GLY A 27 -8.62 -1.63 4.06
C GLY A 27 -9.01 -0.97 5.35
N GLY A 28 -8.78 -1.73 6.42
CA GLY A 28 -9.24 -1.37 7.76
C GLY A 28 -8.68 -0.01 8.20
N CYS A 29 -7.51 0.39 7.70
CA CYS A 29 -6.93 1.69 8.02
C CYS A 29 -7.80 2.86 7.52
N VAL A 30 -8.43 2.73 6.35
CA VAL A 30 -9.34 3.74 5.80
C VAL A 30 -10.61 3.79 6.63
N ARG A 31 -11.22 2.63 6.89
CA ARG A 31 -12.41 2.50 7.73
C ARG A 31 -12.20 3.11 9.10
N ASP A 32 -11.14 2.71 9.79
CA ASP A 32 -10.87 3.12 11.16
C ASP A 32 -10.66 4.63 11.23
N ARG A 33 -9.95 5.22 10.27
CA ARG A 33 -9.75 6.66 10.18
C ARG A 33 -11.05 7.43 9.87
N LEU A 34 -11.92 6.90 9.01
CA LEU A 34 -13.26 7.45 8.77
C LEU A 34 -14.16 7.37 10.02
N LEU A 35 -13.93 6.39 10.89
CA LEU A 35 -14.61 6.25 12.19
C LEU A 35 -13.94 7.08 13.31
N GLY A 36 -12.91 7.88 13.00
CA GLY A 36 -12.17 8.67 14.00
C GLY A 36 -11.31 7.83 14.94
N ARG A 37 -10.95 6.60 14.56
CA ARG A 37 -10.10 5.68 15.32
C ARG A 37 -8.68 5.72 14.77
N GLU A 38 -7.72 5.42 15.64
CA GLU A 38 -6.33 5.22 15.23
C GLU A 38 -6.19 3.83 14.56
N PRO A 39 -5.75 3.76 13.30
CA PRO A 39 -5.47 2.49 12.63
C PRO A 39 -4.35 1.73 13.35
N LYS A 40 -4.51 0.42 13.51
CA LYS A 40 -3.44 -0.44 14.06
C LYS A 40 -2.36 -0.73 13.04
N ASP A 41 -2.80 -1.04 11.83
CA ASP A 41 -1.97 -1.34 10.67
C ASP A 41 -2.34 -0.38 9.54
N THR A 42 -1.35 0.05 8.74
CA THR A 42 -1.58 0.94 7.60
C THR A 42 -1.23 0.21 6.32
N ASP A 43 -2.27 -0.06 5.52
CA ASP A 43 -2.14 -0.71 4.23
C ASP A 43 -2.18 0.31 3.09
N ILE A 44 -1.27 0.18 2.14
CA ILE A 44 -1.33 0.88 0.86
C ILE A 44 -1.32 -0.10 -0.32
N GLU A 45 -2.01 0.25 -1.40
CA GLU A 45 -2.00 -0.48 -2.66
C GLU A 45 -1.45 0.41 -3.78
N LEU A 46 -0.47 -0.11 -4.53
CA LEU A 46 0.18 0.59 -5.64
C LEU A 46 -0.43 0.17 -6.97
N HIS A 47 -0.77 1.13 -7.82
CA HIS A 47 -1.36 0.93 -9.15
C HIS A 47 -0.50 1.57 -10.24
N GLY A 48 -0.60 1.02 -11.45
CA GLY A 48 0.06 1.59 -12.65
C GLY A 48 1.57 1.35 -12.70
N ILE A 49 2.11 0.47 -11.85
CA ILE A 49 3.50 0.03 -11.88
C ILE A 49 3.57 -1.48 -11.75
N ASP A 50 4.61 -2.08 -12.32
CA ASP A 50 4.88 -3.50 -12.17
C ASP A 50 5.54 -3.82 -10.81
N ARG A 51 5.61 -5.12 -10.51
CA ARG A 51 6.10 -5.69 -9.24
C ARG A 51 7.60 -5.44 -9.03
N GLU A 52 8.38 -5.43 -10.10
CA GLU A 52 9.83 -5.21 -10.04
C GLU A 52 10.12 -3.76 -9.70
N THR A 53 9.47 -2.84 -10.41
CA THR A 53 9.50 -1.39 -10.15
C THR A 53 9.06 -1.09 -8.73
N ALA A 54 7.95 -1.67 -8.27
CA ALA A 54 7.48 -1.49 -6.90
C ALA A 54 8.53 -1.91 -5.87
N GLY A 55 9.11 -3.11 -6.00
CA GLY A 55 10.16 -3.58 -5.09
C GLY A 55 11.39 -2.65 -5.05
N SER A 56 11.80 -2.13 -6.21
CA SER A 56 12.90 -1.17 -6.32
C SER A 56 12.59 0.16 -5.62
N LEU A 57 11.39 0.71 -5.82
CA LEU A 57 10.96 1.97 -5.19
C LEU A 57 10.83 1.83 -3.67
N LEU A 58 10.23 0.74 -3.19
CA LEU A 58 10.06 0.49 -1.76
C LEU A 58 11.40 0.36 -1.03
N SER A 59 12.39 -0.25 -1.67
CA SER A 59 13.74 -0.39 -1.11
C SER A 59 14.46 0.96 -0.91
N GLN A 60 14.03 2.03 -1.58
CA GLN A 60 14.56 3.38 -1.38
C GLN A 60 13.99 4.06 -0.14
N VAL A 61 12.79 3.65 0.30
CA VAL A 61 12.11 4.21 1.47
C VAL A 61 12.54 3.46 2.74
N GLY A 62 12.71 2.14 2.66
CA GLY A 62 13.23 1.35 3.77
C GLY A 62 13.37 -0.14 3.44
N PRO A 63 13.87 -0.95 4.39
CA PRO A 63 13.97 -2.40 4.22
C PRO A 63 12.59 -3.00 3.98
N ALA A 64 12.34 -3.46 2.76
CA ALA A 64 11.09 -4.12 2.38
C ALA A 64 11.26 -5.64 2.42
N VAL A 65 10.35 -6.32 3.12
CA VAL A 65 10.29 -7.78 3.18
C VAL A 65 9.14 -8.25 2.29
N LYS A 66 9.45 -9.07 1.30
CA LYS A 66 8.45 -9.66 0.42
C LYS A 66 7.82 -10.88 1.10
N ALA A 67 6.50 -10.87 1.23
CA ALA A 67 5.71 -11.95 1.81
C ALA A 67 4.57 -12.37 0.85
N GLY A 68 4.16 -13.65 0.95
CA GLY A 68 3.04 -14.21 0.18
C GLY A 68 3.45 -14.85 -1.15
N LYS A 69 3.08 -16.12 -1.35
CA LYS A 69 3.35 -16.89 -2.58
C LYS A 69 2.36 -16.63 -3.73
N GLY A 70 1.23 -15.97 -3.45
CA GLY A 70 0.16 -15.70 -4.45
C GLY A 70 -0.39 -14.26 -4.42
N PHE A 71 -0.16 -13.53 -3.33
CA PHE A 71 -0.39 -12.09 -3.22
C PHE A 71 0.92 -11.50 -2.75
N GLU A 72 1.61 -10.78 -3.63
CA GLU A 72 2.86 -10.15 -3.22
C GLU A 72 2.54 -8.94 -2.36
N ILE A 73 2.86 -9.10 -1.08
CA ILE A 73 2.84 -8.04 -0.09
C ILE A 73 4.29 -7.69 0.22
N PHE A 74 4.57 -6.41 0.34
CA PHE A 74 5.83 -5.87 0.80
C PHE A 74 5.59 -5.20 2.15
N THR A 75 6.17 -5.76 3.20
CA THR A 75 6.10 -5.18 4.54
C THR A 75 7.33 -4.33 4.77
N LEU A 76 7.13 -3.07 5.19
CA LEU A 76 8.16 -2.16 5.66
C LEU A 76 8.03 -2.04 7.19
N PRO A 77 8.61 -2.97 7.97
CA PRO A 77 8.36 -3.07 9.41
C PRO A 77 8.89 -1.85 10.18
N GLY A 78 9.96 -1.21 9.71
CA GLY A 78 10.48 0.03 10.28
C GLY A 78 9.53 1.23 10.11
N GLU A 79 8.61 1.14 9.14
CA GLU A 79 7.65 2.19 8.79
C GLU A 79 6.22 1.87 9.24
N GLY A 80 5.96 0.65 9.71
CA GLY A 80 4.61 0.20 10.04
C GLY A 80 3.66 0.21 8.84
N LEU A 81 4.19 -0.12 7.65
CA LEU A 81 3.44 -0.13 6.39
C LEU A 81 3.44 -1.52 5.77
N ASP A 82 2.26 -1.92 5.31
CA ASP A 82 2.09 -3.03 4.37
C ASP A 82 1.70 -2.49 3.00
N VAL A 83 2.41 -2.95 1.98
CA VAL A 83 2.26 -2.49 0.60
C VAL A 83 1.85 -3.66 -0.28
N SER A 84 0.76 -3.49 -1.01
CA SER A 84 0.25 -4.49 -1.94
C SER A 84 0.23 -3.96 -3.36
N LEU A 85 0.13 -4.88 -4.33
CA LEU A 85 -0.21 -4.58 -5.71
C LEU A 85 -1.53 -5.26 -6.06
N PRO A 86 -2.29 -4.70 -7.02
CA PRO A 86 -3.49 -5.37 -7.52
C PRO A 86 -3.12 -6.73 -8.14
N LEU A 87 -4.08 -7.65 -8.11
CA LEU A 87 -3.89 -8.99 -8.65
C LEU A 87 -3.56 -8.96 -10.16
N SER A 88 -4.27 -8.10 -10.89
CA SER A 88 -3.99 -7.80 -12.29
C SER A 88 -3.35 -6.40 -12.40
N PRO A 89 -2.27 -6.22 -13.19
CA PRO A 89 -1.62 -4.91 -13.38
C PRO A 89 -2.58 -3.82 -13.89
N ASP A 90 -3.57 -4.20 -14.70
CA ASP A 90 -4.53 -3.28 -15.31
C ASP A 90 -5.74 -2.99 -14.42
N ALA A 91 -5.84 -3.63 -13.24
CA ALA A 91 -6.97 -3.41 -12.35
C ALA A 91 -6.89 -2.02 -11.72
N GLY A 92 -7.86 -1.17 -12.04
CA GLY A 92 -8.05 0.11 -11.37
C GLY A 92 -8.50 -0.06 -9.91
N PRO A 93 -8.44 1.02 -9.10
CA PRO A 93 -8.71 0.98 -7.67
C PRO A 93 -10.12 0.48 -7.33
N ARG A 94 -11.12 0.75 -8.19
CA ARG A 94 -12.49 0.26 -7.99
C ARG A 94 -12.60 -1.26 -8.12
N ALA A 95 -11.98 -1.84 -9.15
CA ALA A 95 -11.97 -3.30 -9.34
C ALA A 95 -11.16 -3.98 -8.23
N ALA A 96 -10.07 -3.33 -7.81
CA ALA A 96 -9.25 -3.79 -6.71
C ALA A 96 -10.02 -3.79 -5.37
N ALA A 97 -10.78 -2.75 -5.05
CA ALA A 97 -11.62 -2.69 -3.86
C ALA A 97 -12.79 -3.69 -3.89
N ALA A 98 -13.41 -3.91 -5.06
CA ALA A 98 -14.57 -4.79 -5.20
C ALA A 98 -14.31 -6.28 -4.89
N ARG A 99 -13.04 -6.70 -4.80
CA ARG A 99 -12.65 -8.08 -4.44
C ARG A 99 -12.58 -8.34 -2.94
N ARG A 100 -12.70 -7.29 -2.12
CA ARG A 100 -12.59 -7.37 -0.66
C ARG A 100 -13.84 -8.04 -0.07
N ASP A 101 -13.73 -8.43 1.19
CA ASP A 101 -14.73 -9.20 1.93
C ASP A 101 -16.03 -8.41 2.18
N PHE A 102 -15.90 -7.15 2.62
CA PHE A 102 -17.01 -6.28 2.97
C PHE A 102 -16.86 -4.90 2.34
N THR A 103 -17.98 -4.24 2.05
CA THR A 103 -18.02 -2.90 1.44
C THR A 103 -17.37 -1.80 2.27
N VAL A 104 -17.22 -2.05 3.57
CA VAL A 104 -16.61 -1.11 4.53
C VAL A 104 -15.08 -1.20 4.54
N ASN A 105 -14.51 -2.22 3.89
CA ASN A 105 -13.07 -2.51 3.86
C ASN A 105 -12.48 -2.32 2.46
#